data_AF-A0A2G6MXL2-F1
#
_entry.id   AF-A0A2G6MXL2-F1
#
_cell.length_a   1.000
_cell.length_b   1.000
_cell.length_c   1.000
_cell.angle_alpha   90.00
_cell.angle_beta   90.00
_cell.angle_gamma   90.00
#
_symmetry.space_group_name_H-M   'P 1'
#
loop_
_entity.id
_entity.type
_entity.pdbx_description
1 polymer ?
#
loop_
_entity_poly.entity_id
_entity_poly.type
_entity_poly.pdbx_seq_one_letter_code
_entity_poly.pdbx_strand_id
1 'polypeptide(L)'
;MFAHQEIATTPLFLLFVSFSCLLSVFFYWGRRRNRKIFLSAFSDLVNIVRPDDQTFTNIGGMVGHHATLQIEDMKKPFSQVEATITLLPRHSLLYLPVSLTIMRFDRLFITLHQRHHLSGEGHLIEKRYAGFRGPKITNAHQMEKIEIRWGSYDFLLYFEKAPLRDRFMSYVRKNPDPGTIRHIAFVAGQKKCFIFMIPRLESVRDNLKPVYRWLCEVSR
;
A
#
# COMPACT_ATOMS: atom_id res chain seq x y z
N MET A 1 -58.34 2.76 -4.32
CA MET A 1 -57.75 2.35 -5.61
C MET A 1 -56.68 3.37 -5.98
N PHE A 2 -55.47 2.92 -6.29
CA PHE A 2 -54.31 3.80 -6.46
C PHE A 2 -54.49 4.69 -7.70
N ALA A 3 -54.62 6.01 -7.52
CA ALA A 3 -54.93 6.99 -8.57
C ALA A 3 -53.83 7.16 -9.65
N HIS A 4 -52.74 6.38 -9.59
CA HIS A 4 -51.55 6.54 -10.44
C HIS A 4 -50.89 5.21 -10.84
N GLN A 5 -51.68 4.16 -11.08
CA GLN A 5 -51.12 2.85 -11.49
C GLN A 5 -50.25 2.94 -12.75
N GLU A 6 -50.51 3.89 -13.65
CA GLU A 6 -49.73 4.12 -14.88
C GLU A 6 -48.25 4.49 -14.60
N ILE A 7 -47.96 5.11 -13.46
CA ILE A 7 -46.58 5.47 -13.07
C ILE A 7 -45.75 4.21 -12.86
N ALA A 8 -46.33 3.17 -12.27
CA ALA A 8 -45.63 1.92 -11.98
C ALA A 8 -45.25 1.13 -13.25
N THR A 9 -45.99 1.31 -14.35
CA THR A 9 -45.72 0.68 -15.64
C THR A 9 -44.92 1.57 -16.59
N THR A 10 -44.64 2.82 -16.20
CA THR A 10 -43.88 3.75 -17.04
C THR A 10 -42.45 3.22 -17.21
N PRO A 11 -41.91 3.14 -18.44
CA PRO A 11 -40.54 2.64 -18.68
C PRO A 11 -39.47 3.34 -17.84
N LEU A 12 -39.64 4.64 -17.59
CA LEU A 12 -38.76 5.43 -16.75
C LEU A 12 -38.74 4.96 -15.29
N PHE A 13 -39.91 4.62 -14.73
CA PHE A 13 -40.01 4.08 -13.37
C PHE A 13 -39.33 2.71 -13.28
N LEU A 14 -39.60 1.82 -14.23
CA LEU A 14 -38.95 0.51 -14.30
C LEU A 14 -37.43 0.62 -14.45
N LEU A 15 -36.94 1.57 -15.24
CA LEU A 15 -35.52 1.87 -15.38
C LEU A 15 -34.92 2.34 -14.05
N PHE A 16 -35.59 3.25 -13.34
CA PHE A 16 -35.10 3.77 -12.06
C PHE A 16 -35.03 2.67 -10.98
N VAL A 17 -36.05 1.81 -10.91
CA VAL A 17 -36.07 0.65 -10.00
C VAL A 17 -34.95 -0.33 -10.36
N SER A 18 -34.83 -0.68 -11.65
CA SER A 18 -33.78 -1.60 -12.13
C SER A 18 -32.39 -1.06 -11.83
N PHE A 19 -32.17 0.24 -12.05
CA PHE A 19 -30.91 0.91 -11.75
C PHE A 19 -30.60 0.94 -10.25
N SER A 20 -31.61 1.18 -9.41
CA SER A 20 -31.47 1.16 -7.95
C SER A 20 -31.09 -0.24 -7.42
N CYS A 21 -31.73 -1.28 -7.97
CA CYS A 21 -31.38 -2.68 -7.71
C CYS A 21 -29.92 -2.96 -8.13
N LEU A 22 -29.52 -2.52 -9.32
CA LEU A 22 -28.15 -2.67 -9.81
C LEU A 22 -27.14 -1.99 -8.88
N LEU A 23 -27.38 -0.73 -8.48
CA LEU A 23 -26.51 -0.02 -7.54
C LEU A 23 -26.37 -0.77 -6.22
N SER A 24 -27.46 -1.34 -5.71
CA SER A 24 -27.46 -2.12 -4.47
C SER A 24 -26.60 -3.39 -4.60
N VAL A 25 -26.73 -4.14 -5.69
CA VAL A 25 -25.91 -5.34 -5.95
C VAL A 25 -24.42 -4.97 -6.03
N PHE A 26 -24.08 -3.93 -6.79
CA PHE A 26 -22.69 -3.47 -6.92
C PHE A 26 -22.11 -2.97 -5.59
N PHE A 27 -22.93 -2.33 -4.75
CA PHE A 27 -22.52 -1.92 -3.41
C PHE A 27 -22.05 -3.11 -2.56
N TYR A 28 -22.85 -4.16 -2.47
CA TYR A 28 -22.48 -5.36 -1.69
C TYR A 28 -21.29 -6.11 -2.30
N TRP A 29 -21.23 -6.21 -3.63
CA TRP A 29 -20.10 -6.81 -4.31
C TRP A 29 -18.79 -6.06 -4.04
N GLY A 30 -18.81 -4.73 -4.19
CA GLY A 30 -17.65 -3.88 -3.96
C GLY A 30 -17.18 -3.92 -2.50
N ARG A 31 -18.11 -3.91 -1.55
CA ARG A 31 -17.83 -4.08 -0.12
C ARG A 31 -17.14 -5.42 0.16
N ARG A 32 -17.66 -6.52 -0.39
CA ARG A 32 -17.06 -7.85 -0.22
C ARG A 32 -15.65 -7.91 -0.83
N ARG A 33 -15.44 -7.31 -2.00
CA ARG A 33 -14.13 -7.28 -2.66
C ARG A 33 -13.09 -6.51 -1.84
N ASN A 34 -13.42 -5.30 -1.39
CA ASN A 34 -12.53 -4.50 -0.55
C ASN A 34 -12.21 -5.23 0.75
N ARG A 35 -13.22 -5.87 1.37
CA ARG A 35 -13.03 -6.67 2.58
C ARG A 35 -12.02 -7.80 2.39
N LYS A 36 -12.10 -8.53 1.28
CA LYS A 36 -11.14 -9.60 0.97
C LYS A 36 -9.71 -9.06 0.81
N ILE A 37 -9.54 -7.93 0.13
CA ILE A 37 -8.22 -7.34 -0.11
C ILE A 37 -7.55 -6.91 1.20
N PHE A 38 -8.23 -6.13 2.05
CA PHE A 38 -7.59 -5.65 3.28
C PHE A 38 -7.32 -6.79 4.27
N LEU A 39 -8.25 -7.75 4.41
CA LEU A 39 -8.05 -8.91 5.30
C LEU A 39 -6.88 -9.76 4.84
N SER A 40 -6.76 -10.02 3.54
CA SER A 40 -5.62 -10.73 2.96
C SER A 40 -4.31 -9.98 3.23
N ALA A 41 -4.27 -8.68 2.95
CA ALA A 41 -3.06 -7.86 3.13
C ALA A 41 -2.59 -7.80 4.59
N PHE A 42 -3.51 -7.56 5.54
CA PHE A 42 -3.17 -7.48 6.96
C PHE A 42 -2.87 -8.85 7.56
N SER A 43 -3.57 -9.91 7.15
CA SER A 43 -3.20 -11.28 7.55
C SER A 43 -1.79 -11.62 7.10
N ASP A 44 -1.41 -11.30 5.86
CA ASP A 44 -0.04 -11.50 5.38
C ASP A 44 0.98 -10.67 6.15
N LEU A 45 0.67 -9.41 6.45
CA LEU A 45 1.53 -8.54 7.26
C LEU A 45 1.76 -9.13 8.66
N VAL A 46 0.70 -9.53 9.37
CA VAL A 46 0.79 -10.15 10.71
C VAL A 46 1.61 -11.45 10.64
N ASN A 47 1.38 -12.29 9.64
CA ASN A 47 2.12 -13.54 9.47
C ASN A 47 3.62 -13.33 9.22
N ILE A 48 4.00 -12.24 8.55
CA ILE A 48 5.40 -11.88 8.28
C ILE A 48 6.06 -11.27 9.52
N VAL A 49 5.41 -10.28 10.13
CA VAL A 49 5.95 -9.49 11.25
C VAL A 49 6.00 -10.32 12.54
N ARG A 50 4.96 -11.13 12.76
CA ARG A 50 4.70 -11.88 14.00
C ARG A 50 4.81 -10.96 15.22
N PRO A 51 3.89 -9.99 15.35
CA PRO A 51 3.89 -9.04 16.46
C PRO A 51 3.39 -9.69 17.75
N ASP A 52 3.71 -9.07 18.87
CA ASP A 52 3.26 -9.48 20.21
C ASP A 52 1.87 -8.90 20.51
N ASP A 53 1.60 -7.68 20.03
CA ASP A 53 0.28 -7.04 20.08
C ASP A 53 -0.09 -6.39 18.73
N GLN A 54 -1.38 -6.33 18.44
CA GLN A 54 -1.91 -5.79 17.20
C GLN A 54 -3.23 -5.04 17.41
N THR A 55 -3.29 -3.81 16.90
CA THR A 55 -4.49 -2.98 16.89
C THR A 55 -4.90 -2.69 15.45
N PHE A 56 -6.19 -2.82 15.14
CA PHE A 56 -6.76 -2.49 13.83
C PHE A 56 -7.83 -1.42 13.96
N THR A 57 -7.65 -0.30 13.27
CA THR A 57 -8.55 0.85 13.29
C THR A 57 -9.17 1.05 11.91
N ASN A 58 -10.49 1.22 11.89
CA ASN A 58 -11.19 1.64 10.68
C ASN A 58 -11.14 3.17 10.57
N ILE A 59 -10.43 3.67 9.55
CA ILE A 59 -10.21 5.12 9.34
C ILE A 59 -11.00 5.67 8.15
N GLY A 60 -11.69 4.82 7.40
CA GLY A 60 -12.33 5.20 6.13
C GLY A 60 -13.48 4.29 5.74
N GLY A 61 -14.23 3.75 6.70
CA GLY A 61 -15.38 2.88 6.47
C GLY A 61 -15.03 1.60 5.72
N MET A 62 -15.27 1.59 4.40
CA MET A 62 -15.02 0.44 3.51
C MET A 62 -13.76 0.58 2.67
N VAL A 63 -13.05 1.70 2.80
CA VAL A 63 -11.90 2.04 1.95
C VAL A 63 -10.63 2.29 2.75
N GLY A 64 -10.69 2.63 4.03
CA GLY A 64 -9.50 2.99 4.82
C GLY A 64 -9.37 2.16 6.09
N HIS A 65 -8.24 1.47 6.25
CA HIS A 65 -7.90 0.77 7.48
C HIS A 65 -6.46 1.05 7.89
N HIS A 66 -6.23 1.12 9.19
CA HIS A 66 -4.92 1.29 9.80
C HIS A 66 -4.65 0.11 10.74
N ALA A 67 -3.42 -0.38 10.75
CA ALA A 67 -2.94 -1.42 11.65
C ALA A 67 -1.70 -0.91 12.36
N THR A 68 -1.64 -1.17 13.67
CA THR A 68 -0.46 -0.91 14.51
C THR A 68 -0.05 -2.23 15.12
N LEU A 69 1.16 -2.70 14.81
CA LEU A 69 1.69 -3.97 15.26
C LEU A 69 2.91 -3.70 16.16
N GLN A 70 2.82 -4.08 17.43
CA GLN A 70 3.89 -3.89 18.41
C GLN A 70 4.78 -5.12 18.47
N ILE A 71 6.08 -4.90 18.59
CA ILE A 71 7.09 -5.94 18.68
C ILE A 71 7.90 -5.68 19.93
N GLU A 72 7.74 -6.51 20.96
CA GLU A 72 8.44 -6.40 22.24
C GLU A 72 9.80 -7.11 22.21
N ASP A 73 9.97 -8.14 21.37
CA ASP A 73 11.23 -8.87 21.22
C ASP A 73 12.39 -7.93 20.82
N MET A 74 13.27 -7.67 21.79
CA MET A 74 14.44 -6.79 21.65
C MET A 74 15.49 -7.32 20.67
N LYS A 75 15.42 -8.61 20.28
CA LYS A 75 16.32 -9.18 19.26
C LYS A 75 15.91 -8.78 17.84
N LYS A 76 14.69 -8.30 17.63
CA LYS A 76 14.21 -7.81 16.34
C LYS A 76 14.61 -6.33 16.16
N PRO A 77 14.98 -5.91 14.93
CA PRO A 77 15.46 -4.54 14.68
C PRO A 77 14.37 -3.47 14.75
N PHE A 78 13.09 -3.88 14.68
CA PHE A 78 11.94 -2.99 14.69
C PHE A 78 11.19 -3.10 16.01
N SER A 79 10.73 -1.97 16.54
CA SER A 79 9.85 -1.92 17.72
C SER A 79 8.37 -1.93 17.35
N GLN A 80 8.02 -1.36 16.20
CA GLN A 80 6.64 -1.19 15.79
C GLN A 80 6.52 -1.21 14.26
N VAL A 81 5.42 -1.75 13.77
CA VAL A 81 5.03 -1.71 12.35
C VAL A 81 3.66 -1.09 12.23
N GLU A 82 3.56 0.03 11.53
CA GLU A 82 2.29 0.64 11.15
C GLU A 82 1.97 0.32 9.70
N ALA A 83 0.73 0.00 9.41
CA ALA A 83 0.28 -0.18 8.03
C ALA A 83 -1.04 0.54 7.78
N THR A 84 -1.08 1.38 6.75
CA THR A 84 -2.28 2.06 6.30
C THR A 84 -2.64 1.56 4.91
N ILE A 85 -3.84 1.00 4.77
CA ILE A 85 -4.39 0.60 3.48
C ILE A 85 -5.54 1.53 3.07
N THR A 86 -5.47 2.04 1.85
CA THR A 86 -6.54 2.81 1.23
C THR A 86 -6.95 2.16 -0.09
N LEU A 87 -8.21 1.75 -0.20
CA LEU A 87 -8.77 1.02 -1.32
C LEU A 87 -9.65 1.93 -2.18
N LEU A 88 -9.78 1.61 -3.46
CA LEU A 88 -10.77 2.20 -4.34
C LEU A 88 -12.19 1.95 -3.79
N PRO A 89 -13.12 2.91 -3.92
CA PRO A 89 -14.49 2.81 -3.41
C PRO A 89 -15.36 1.95 -4.34
N ARG A 90 -15.03 0.66 -4.44
CA ARG A 90 -15.72 -0.29 -5.34
C ARG A 90 -17.20 -0.48 -5.04
N HIS A 91 -17.65 -0.09 -3.85
CA HIS A 91 -19.06 -0.11 -3.45
C HIS A 91 -19.84 1.09 -4.01
N SER A 92 -19.16 2.15 -4.47
CA SER A 92 -19.76 3.35 -5.03
C SER A 92 -19.62 3.34 -6.55
N LEU A 93 -20.48 2.61 -7.25
CA LEU A 93 -20.39 2.39 -8.69
C LEU A 93 -20.23 3.70 -9.49
N LEU A 94 -21.00 4.73 -9.13
CA LEU A 94 -20.98 6.03 -9.83
C LEU A 94 -19.71 6.84 -9.56
N TYR A 95 -19.11 6.67 -8.38
CA TYR A 95 -17.91 7.42 -7.98
C TYR A 95 -16.61 6.68 -8.34
N LEU A 96 -16.67 5.38 -8.58
CA LEU A 96 -15.52 4.55 -8.91
C LEU A 96 -14.73 5.05 -10.14
N PRO A 97 -15.34 5.49 -11.26
CA PRO A 97 -14.60 6.04 -12.40
C PRO A 97 -13.78 7.29 -12.03
N VAL A 98 -14.37 8.19 -11.24
CA VAL A 98 -13.70 9.39 -10.75
C VAL A 98 -12.52 8.99 -9.86
N SER A 99 -12.73 8.03 -8.96
CA SER A 99 -11.66 7.52 -8.08
C SER A 99 -10.55 6.81 -8.85
N LEU A 100 -10.85 6.08 -9.94
CA LEU A 100 -9.83 5.47 -10.79
C LEU A 100 -8.96 6.52 -11.49
N THR A 101 -9.55 7.62 -11.97
CA THR A 101 -8.79 8.71 -12.58
C THR A 101 -7.88 9.40 -11.57
N ILE A 102 -8.39 9.66 -10.36
CA ILE A 102 -7.64 10.38 -9.33
C ILE A 102 -6.65 9.44 -8.64
N MET A 103 -7.09 8.34 -8.02
CA MET A 103 -6.25 7.46 -7.19
C MET A 103 -5.45 6.42 -7.98
N ARG A 104 -5.97 5.98 -9.13
CA ARG A 104 -5.46 4.92 -10.03
C ARG A 104 -5.48 3.50 -9.46
N PHE A 105 -5.00 3.32 -8.24
CA PHE A 105 -4.88 1.99 -7.61
C PHE A 105 -5.11 2.06 -6.10
N ASP A 106 -5.35 0.88 -5.51
CA ASP A 106 -5.29 0.67 -4.07
C ASP A 106 -3.86 0.92 -3.56
N ARG A 107 -3.73 1.32 -2.29
CA ARG A 107 -2.44 1.70 -1.70
C ARG A 107 -2.26 1.02 -0.35
N LEU A 108 -1.09 0.47 -0.12
CA LEU A 108 -0.66 -0.05 1.17
C LEU A 108 0.66 0.63 1.53
N PHE A 109 0.62 1.43 2.58
CA PHE A 109 1.77 2.09 3.17
C PHE A 109 2.16 1.34 4.43
N ILE A 110 3.41 0.94 4.55
CA ILE A 110 3.95 0.24 5.71
C ILE A 110 5.12 1.04 6.25
N THR A 111 5.08 1.39 7.53
CA THR A 111 6.14 2.10 8.23
C THR A 111 6.68 1.20 9.32
N LEU A 112 7.99 0.93 9.27
CA LEU A 112 8.71 0.13 10.25
C LEU A 112 9.52 1.07 11.11
N HIS A 113 9.23 1.12 12.41
CA HIS A 113 9.97 1.93 13.37
C HIS A 113 11.16 1.14 13.89
N GLN A 114 12.35 1.69 13.69
CA GLN A 114 13.60 1.06 14.07
C GLN A 114 14.00 1.39 15.50
N ARG A 115 14.59 0.41 16.18
CA ARG A 115 15.17 0.61 17.52
C ARG A 115 16.48 1.39 17.45
N HIS A 116 17.31 1.08 16.45
CA HIS A 116 18.63 1.68 16.25
C HIS A 116 18.62 2.71 15.14
N HIS A 117 19.60 3.62 15.17
CA HIS A 117 19.78 4.62 14.12
C HIS A 117 20.45 4.00 12.90
N LEU A 118 19.94 4.30 11.71
CA LEU A 118 20.59 3.91 10.46
C LEU A 118 21.72 4.87 10.12
N SER A 119 22.78 4.33 9.55
CA SER A 119 23.95 5.12 9.16
C SER A 119 23.78 5.90 7.84
N GLY A 120 22.56 6.07 7.31
CA GLY A 120 22.30 6.92 6.13
C GLY A 120 20.89 6.81 5.56
N GLU A 121 20.50 7.80 4.75
CA GLU A 121 19.21 7.87 4.05
C GLU A 121 19.28 7.25 2.64
N GLY A 122 18.21 6.56 2.22
CA GLY A 122 18.12 5.97 0.88
C GLY A 122 16.69 5.68 0.46
N HIS A 123 16.33 5.97 -0.79
CA HIS A 123 14.98 5.79 -1.34
C HIS A 123 15.04 5.12 -2.70
N LEU A 124 14.38 3.97 -2.85
CA LEU A 124 14.18 3.29 -4.11
C LEU A 124 12.72 3.45 -4.55
N ILE A 125 12.46 4.35 -5.51
CA ILE A 125 11.11 4.77 -5.91
C ILE A 125 10.83 4.52 -7.39
N GLU A 126 9.68 3.95 -7.73
CA GLU A 126 9.25 3.80 -9.13
C GLU A 126 9.04 5.19 -9.76
N LYS A 127 9.62 5.43 -10.94
CA LYS A 127 9.60 6.72 -11.65
C LYS A 127 8.18 7.23 -11.92
N ARG A 128 7.26 6.33 -12.30
CA ARG A 128 5.84 6.68 -12.55
C ARG A 128 5.11 7.08 -11.26
N TYR A 129 5.37 6.38 -10.16
CA TYR A 129 4.84 6.75 -8.85
C TYR A 129 5.41 8.09 -8.37
N ALA A 130 6.73 8.29 -8.51
CA ALA A 130 7.43 9.51 -8.13
C ALA A 130 6.84 10.76 -8.80
N GLY A 131 6.61 10.71 -10.12
CA GLY A 131 6.18 11.87 -10.90
C GLY A 131 4.75 12.36 -10.66
N PHE A 132 3.87 11.55 -10.05
CA PHE A 132 2.46 11.92 -9.86
C PHE A 132 2.11 12.21 -8.39
N ARG A 133 2.57 11.38 -7.45
CA ARG A 133 2.28 11.48 -6.01
C ARG A 133 3.34 10.80 -5.13
N GLY A 134 4.60 10.83 -5.56
CA GLY A 134 5.70 10.28 -4.76
C GLY A 134 5.84 11.01 -3.42
N PRO A 135 6.39 10.35 -2.39
CA PRO A 135 6.74 11.03 -1.15
C PRO A 135 7.70 12.18 -1.41
N LYS A 136 7.49 13.30 -0.70
CA LYS A 136 8.46 14.39 -0.68
C LYS A 136 9.69 13.92 0.08
N ILE A 137 10.79 13.69 -0.64
CA ILE A 137 12.08 13.39 -0.05
C ILE A 137 12.68 14.74 0.38
N THR A 138 12.58 15.08 1.66
CA THR A 138 13.01 16.39 2.19
C THR A 138 14.48 16.69 1.88
N ASN A 139 15.33 15.65 1.89
CA ASN A 139 16.77 15.77 1.68
C ASN A 139 17.23 15.44 0.26
N ALA A 140 16.31 15.39 -0.73
CA ALA A 140 16.64 14.93 -2.09
C ALA A 140 17.82 15.68 -2.73
N HIS A 141 17.97 16.97 -2.42
CA HIS A 141 19.03 17.82 -2.94
C HIS A 141 20.43 17.43 -2.45
N GLN A 142 20.53 16.71 -1.34
CA GLN A 142 21.79 16.28 -0.73
C GLN A 142 22.14 14.83 -1.08
N MET A 143 21.29 14.16 -1.86
CA MET A 143 21.43 12.75 -2.20
C MET A 143 21.87 12.58 -3.65
N GLU A 144 22.75 11.61 -3.88
CA GLU A 144 23.03 11.13 -5.23
C GLU A 144 21.82 10.34 -5.76
N LYS A 145 21.61 10.41 -7.08
CA LYS A 145 20.48 9.77 -7.76
C LYS A 145 20.97 8.97 -8.95
N ILE A 146 20.54 7.72 -9.04
CA ILE A 146 20.74 6.88 -10.23
C ILE A 146 19.41 6.28 -10.71
N GLU A 147 19.30 6.05 -12.01
CA GLU A 147 18.17 5.30 -12.58
C GLU A 147 18.52 3.81 -12.62
N ILE A 148 17.57 2.96 -12.21
CA ILE A 148 17.72 1.52 -12.17
C ILE A 148 16.50 0.89 -12.83
N ARG A 149 16.73 -0.11 -13.67
CA ARG A 149 15.66 -0.96 -14.17
C ARG A 149 15.48 -2.15 -13.24
N TRP A 150 14.28 -2.30 -12.66
CA TRP A 150 13.93 -3.40 -11.78
C TRP A 150 12.69 -4.12 -12.33
N GLY A 151 12.92 -5.32 -12.87
CA GLY A 151 11.91 -6.04 -13.66
C GLY A 151 11.49 -5.24 -14.89
N SER A 152 10.18 -5.01 -15.01
CA SER A 152 9.57 -4.23 -16.10
C SER A 152 9.39 -2.74 -15.79
N TYR A 153 9.93 -2.25 -14.67
CA TYR A 153 9.71 -0.89 -14.18
C TYR A 153 11.03 -0.13 -14.06
N ASP A 154 10.95 1.19 -14.24
CA ASP A 154 12.05 2.11 -14.00
C ASP A 154 11.94 2.69 -12.59
N PHE A 155 13.03 2.58 -11.84
CA PHE A 155 13.18 3.11 -10.49
C PHE A 155 14.25 4.18 -10.43
N LEU A 156 14.10 5.08 -9.47
CA LEU A 156 15.09 6.05 -9.06
C LEU A 156 15.62 5.62 -7.71
N LEU A 157 16.93 5.43 -7.58
CA LEU A 157 17.58 5.21 -6.31
C LEU A 157 18.26 6.49 -5.87
N TYR A 158 17.76 7.06 -4.78
CA TYR A 158 18.41 8.12 -4.03
C TYR A 158 19.21 7.50 -2.91
N PHE A 159 20.45 7.94 -2.71
CA PHE A 159 21.28 7.47 -1.60
C PHE A 159 22.20 8.58 -1.08
N GLU A 160 22.44 8.57 0.22
CA GLU A 160 23.42 9.46 0.87
C GLU A 160 24.83 8.86 0.86
N LYS A 161 24.93 7.53 1.00
CA LYS A 161 26.21 6.82 1.15
C LYS A 161 26.33 5.63 0.20
N ALA A 162 27.50 5.45 -0.39
CA ALA A 162 27.78 4.36 -1.33
C ALA A 162 27.50 2.94 -0.76
N PRO A 163 27.81 2.61 0.51
CA PRO A 163 27.44 1.31 1.06
C PRO A 163 25.93 1.03 1.06
N LEU A 164 25.09 2.05 1.23
CA LEU A 164 23.65 1.90 1.20
C LEU A 164 23.14 1.68 -0.23
N ARG A 165 23.71 2.40 -1.21
CA ARG A 165 23.49 2.14 -2.65
C ARG A 165 23.77 0.68 -2.97
N ASP A 166 24.91 0.16 -2.54
CA ASP A 166 25.32 -1.22 -2.85
C ASP A 166 24.39 -2.26 -2.20
N ARG A 167 23.85 -1.97 -1.01
CA ARG A 167 22.81 -2.78 -0.36
C ARG A 167 21.52 -2.83 -1.18
N PHE A 168 21.03 -1.69 -1.69
CA PHE A 168 19.87 -1.64 -2.58
C PHE A 168 20.14 -2.38 -3.89
N MET A 169 21.28 -2.14 -4.54
CA MET A 169 21.65 -2.81 -5.79
C MET A 169 21.79 -4.34 -5.62
N SER A 170 22.32 -4.79 -4.49
CA SER A 170 22.38 -6.21 -4.13
C SER A 170 20.98 -6.81 -3.96
N TYR A 171 20.08 -6.09 -3.27
CA TYR A 171 18.68 -6.50 -3.11
C TYR A 171 17.94 -6.64 -4.43
N VAL A 172 18.04 -5.64 -5.31
CA VAL A 172 17.43 -5.63 -6.65
C VAL A 172 17.95 -6.79 -7.50
N ARG A 173 19.26 -7.08 -7.46
CA ARG A 173 19.84 -8.23 -8.19
C ARG A 173 19.34 -9.58 -7.68
N LYS A 174 19.18 -9.74 -6.37
CA LYS A 174 18.70 -10.99 -5.75
C LYS A 174 17.20 -11.20 -5.93
N ASN A 175 16.43 -10.12 -6.10
CA ASN A 175 14.99 -10.15 -6.26
C ASN A 175 14.62 -9.44 -7.56
N PRO A 176 14.79 -10.07 -8.74
CA PRO A 176 14.72 -9.37 -10.03
C PRO A 176 13.34 -8.80 -10.39
N ASP A 177 12.27 -9.27 -9.75
CA ASP A 177 10.91 -8.76 -9.92
C ASP A 177 10.47 -7.94 -8.69
N PRO A 178 10.12 -6.65 -8.84
CA PRO A 178 9.54 -5.85 -7.75
C PRO A 178 8.08 -6.21 -7.43
N GLY A 179 7.39 -6.94 -8.33
CA GLY A 179 5.98 -7.28 -8.23
C GLY A 179 5.09 -6.06 -7.96
N THR A 180 4.56 -5.95 -6.74
CA THR A 180 3.66 -4.86 -6.33
C THR A 180 4.35 -3.72 -5.57
N ILE A 181 5.65 -3.81 -5.29
CA ILE A 181 6.41 -2.78 -4.58
C ILE A 181 6.65 -1.60 -5.52
N ARG A 182 6.50 -0.39 -4.99
CA ARG A 182 6.70 0.87 -5.73
C ARG A 182 7.59 1.87 -5.01
N HIS A 183 7.80 1.69 -3.71
CA HIS A 183 8.74 2.49 -2.94
C HIS A 183 9.31 1.67 -1.78
N ILE A 184 10.61 1.75 -1.57
CA ILE A 184 11.26 1.33 -0.32
C ILE A 184 12.19 2.46 0.11
N ALA A 185 12.10 2.89 1.36
CA ALA A 185 12.93 3.96 1.89
C ALA A 185 13.46 3.66 3.28
N PHE A 186 14.67 4.15 3.52
CA PHE A 186 15.31 4.28 4.81
C PHE A 186 15.40 5.76 5.13
N VAL A 187 14.71 6.20 6.19
CA VAL A 187 14.68 7.60 6.63
C VAL A 187 15.39 7.68 7.97
N ALA A 188 16.72 7.78 7.92
CA ALA A 188 17.59 7.71 9.10
C ALA A 188 17.22 8.75 10.16
N GLY A 189 16.95 10.00 9.75
CA GLY A 189 16.55 11.09 10.65
C GLY A 189 15.25 10.81 11.42
N GLN A 190 14.40 9.91 10.94
CA GLN A 190 13.14 9.53 11.59
C GLN A 190 13.18 8.13 12.23
N LYS A 191 14.29 7.39 12.11
CA LYS A 191 14.39 5.97 12.51
C LYS A 191 13.26 5.12 11.91
N LYS A 192 12.93 5.37 10.64
CA LYS A 192 11.81 4.71 9.95
C LYS A 192 12.28 4.09 8.65
N CYS A 193 11.79 2.89 8.36
CA CYS A 193 11.73 2.38 7.00
C CYS A 193 10.31 2.53 6.48
N PHE A 194 10.17 2.90 5.21
CA PHE A 194 8.87 3.04 4.57
C PHE A 194 8.79 2.12 3.36
N ILE A 195 7.66 1.45 3.20
CA ILE A 195 7.34 0.64 2.04
C ILE A 195 6.01 1.12 1.49
N PHE A 196 5.96 1.37 0.20
CA PHE A 196 4.68 1.53 -0.51
C PHE A 196 4.54 0.44 -1.56
N MET A 197 3.37 -0.20 -1.54
CA MET A 197 3.00 -1.24 -2.51
C MET A 197 1.52 -1.14 -2.90
N ILE A 198 1.19 -1.74 -4.04
CA ILE A 198 -0.18 -1.86 -4.53
C ILE A 198 -0.76 -3.20 -4.03
N PRO A 199 -1.62 -3.22 -3.01
CA PRO A 199 -2.11 -4.47 -2.43
C PRO A 199 -3.04 -5.17 -3.43
N ARG A 200 -2.63 -6.35 -3.91
CA ARG A 200 -3.51 -7.27 -4.63
C ARG A 200 -3.85 -8.44 -3.71
N LEU A 201 -4.99 -9.06 -3.97
CA LEU A 201 -5.43 -10.24 -3.22
C LEU A 201 -4.34 -11.31 -3.29
N GLU A 202 -3.95 -11.86 -2.14
CA GLU A 202 -2.98 -12.96 -1.99
C GLU A 202 -1.55 -12.68 -2.50
N SER A 203 -1.23 -11.45 -2.91
CA SER A 203 0.11 -11.11 -3.42
C SER A 203 1.00 -10.41 -2.40
N VAL A 204 0.45 -9.94 -1.28
CA VAL A 204 1.19 -9.10 -0.34
C VAL A 204 2.31 -9.88 0.30
N ARG A 205 2.06 -11.14 0.69
CA ARG A 205 3.07 -12.03 1.26
C ARG A 205 4.32 -12.15 0.40
N ASP A 206 4.15 -12.52 -0.86
CA ASP A 206 5.24 -12.89 -1.75
C ASP A 206 6.14 -11.70 -2.07
N ASN A 207 5.55 -10.51 -2.13
CA ASN A 207 6.28 -9.26 -2.38
C ASN A 207 6.90 -8.67 -1.11
N LEU A 208 6.17 -8.69 0.01
CA LEU A 208 6.60 -8.02 1.24
C LEU A 208 7.65 -8.83 2.00
N LYS A 209 7.55 -10.17 2.01
CA LYS A 209 8.43 -11.03 2.82
C LYS A 209 9.92 -10.88 2.44
N PRO A 210 10.32 -10.83 1.16
CA PRO A 210 11.71 -10.57 0.79
C PRO A 210 12.20 -9.19 1.25
N VAL A 211 11.38 -8.15 1.08
CA VAL A 211 11.70 -6.79 1.54
C VAL A 211 11.90 -6.77 3.05
N TYR A 212 10.95 -7.31 3.81
CA TYR A 212 11.00 -7.29 5.27
C TYR A 212 12.24 -8.00 5.82
N ARG A 213 12.60 -9.15 5.25
CA ARG A 213 13.82 -9.88 5.61
C ARG A 213 15.07 -9.06 5.33
N TRP A 214 15.16 -8.48 4.13
CA TRP A 214 16.28 -7.62 3.75
C TRP A 214 16.39 -6.39 4.66
N LEU A 215 15.26 -5.74 5.00
CA LEU A 215 15.26 -4.63 5.94
C LEU A 215 15.73 -5.05 7.33
N CYS A 216 15.40 -6.26 7.78
CA CYS A 216 15.93 -6.81 9.03
C CYS A 216 17.45 -7.01 8.98
N GLU A 217 17.98 -7.51 7.86
CA GLU A 217 19.42 -7.71 7.66
C GLU A 217 20.20 -6.40 7.62
N VAL A 218 19.66 -5.38 6.96
CA VAL A 218 20.29 -4.06 6.81
C VAL A 218 20.26 -3.26 8.12
N SER A 219 19.27 -3.53 8.98
CA SER A 219 19.06 -2.83 10.25
C SER A 219 19.76 -3.48 11.46
N ARG A 220 20.47 -4.59 11.24
CA ARG A 220 21.41 -5.19 12.21
C ARG A 220 22.79 -4.53 12.06
#